data_AF-A0A4Y2JJJ5-F1
#
_entry.id   AF-A0A4Y2JJJ5-F1
#
_cell.length_a   1.000
_cell.length_b   1.000
_cell.length_c   1.000
_cell.angle_alpha   90.00
_cell.angle_beta   90.00
_cell.angle_gamma   90.00
#
_symmetry.space_group_name_H-M   'P 1'
#
loop_
_entity.id
_entity.type
_entity.pdbx_description
1 polymer ?
#
loop_
_entity_poly.entity_id
_entity_poly.type
_entity_poly.pdbx_seq_one_letter_code
_entity_poly.pdbx_strand_id
1 'polypeptide(L)'
;MRSTEAQDILNIENLDKFANISEIRPKNKLIELTETKGDQIYDIYMDGSRIISDTGFTVCILKKKIHQQKNIYSDLAVATVFQTELAAIDFAAAGL
;
A
#
# COMPACT_ATOMS: atom_id res chain seq x y z
N MET A 1 3.67 -27.77 10.56
CA MET A 1 2.34 -27.41 10.02
C MET A 1 2.12 -25.94 10.35
N ARG A 2 1.82 -25.07 9.36
CA ARG A 2 1.46 -23.67 9.64
C ARG A 2 0.02 -23.63 10.20
N SER A 3 -0.30 -22.65 11.05
CA SER A 3 -1.67 -22.51 11.59
C SER A 3 -2.65 -22.14 10.48
N THR A 4 -3.93 -22.48 10.66
CA THR A 4 -5.01 -22.13 9.73
C THR A 4 -5.07 -20.63 9.47
N GLU A 5 -4.86 -19.81 10.50
CA GLU A 5 -4.78 -18.35 10.37
C GLU A 5 -3.62 -17.89 9.47
N ALA A 6 -2.46 -18.55 9.54
CA ALA A 6 -1.34 -18.24 8.65
C ALA A 6 -1.59 -18.69 7.20
N GLN A 7 -2.47 -19.69 6.99
CA GLN A 7 -2.90 -20.10 5.66
C GLN A 7 -3.91 -19.13 5.06
N ASP A 8 -4.79 -18.55 5.88
CA ASP A 8 -5.73 -17.51 5.44
C ASP A 8 -5.03 -16.18 5.11
N ILE A 9 -4.05 -15.77 5.92
CA ILE A 9 -3.23 -14.56 5.66
C ILE A 9 -2.39 -14.72 4.39
N LEU A 10 -1.95 -15.95 4.10
CA LEU A 10 -1.18 -16.29 2.91
C LEU A 10 -2.05 -17.00 1.88
N ASN A 11 -3.38 -16.79 1.89
CA ASN A 11 -4.22 -17.37 0.88
C ASN A 11 -3.98 -16.63 -0.45
N ILE A 12 -2.97 -17.14 -1.16
CA ILE A 12 -2.47 -16.71 -2.45
C ILE A 12 -3.59 -16.59 -3.49
N GLU A 13 -4.66 -17.37 -3.34
CA GLU A 13 -5.81 -17.33 -4.25
C GLU A 13 -6.69 -16.07 -4.05
N ASN A 14 -6.58 -15.42 -2.89
CA ASN A 14 -7.26 -14.15 -2.55
C ASN A 14 -6.34 -12.93 -2.58
N LEU A 15 -5.01 -13.12 -2.65
CA LEU A 15 -4.10 -12.06 -3.09
C LEU A 15 -4.20 -11.93 -4.62
N ASP A 16 -3.85 -10.76 -5.15
CA ASP A 16 -3.70 -10.57 -6.59
C ASP A 16 -2.99 -11.77 -7.22
N LYS A 17 -3.56 -12.26 -8.33
CA LYS A 17 -3.09 -13.45 -9.04
C LYS A 17 -1.57 -13.42 -9.13
N PHE A 18 -0.92 -14.47 -8.64
CA PHE A 18 0.53 -14.64 -8.76
C PHE A 18 0.90 -14.61 -10.24
N ALA A 19 1.38 -13.45 -10.68
CA ALA A 19 1.85 -13.28 -12.04
C ALA A 19 3.29 -13.76 -12.09
N ASN A 20 3.54 -14.80 -12.89
CA ASN A 20 4.91 -15.22 -13.16
C ASN A 20 5.64 -14.07 -13.86
N ILE A 21 6.61 -13.46 -13.16
CA ILE A 21 7.35 -12.29 -13.67
C ILE A 21 8.00 -12.61 -15.02
N SER A 22 8.41 -13.86 -15.27
CA SER A 22 9.00 -14.27 -16.55
C SER A 22 8.01 -14.19 -17.73
N GLU A 23 6.71 -14.35 -17.47
CA GLU A 23 5.64 -14.33 -18.48
C GLU A 23 5.15 -12.90 -18.79
N ILE A 24 5.44 -11.93 -17.92
CA ILE A 24 5.10 -10.52 -18.15
C ILE A 24 6.01 -9.98 -19.27
N ARG A 25 5.43 -9.27 -20.25
CA ARG A 25 6.22 -8.64 -21.33
C ARG A 25 7.15 -7.56 -20.75
N PRO A 26 8.42 -7.42 -21.20
CA PRO A 26 9.36 -6.44 -20.64
C PRO A 26 8.82 -5.00 -20.54
N LYS A 27 8.09 -4.55 -21.57
CA LYS A 27 7.42 -3.24 -21.58
C LYS A 27 6.36 -3.03 -20.49
N ASN A 28 5.82 -4.11 -19.93
CA ASN A 28 4.86 -4.08 -18.82
C ASN A 28 5.54 -4.25 -17.45
N LYS A 29 6.85 -4.54 -17.43
CA LYS A 29 7.66 -4.58 -16.20
C LYS A 29 8.31 -3.24 -15.89
N LEU A 30 8.31 -2.31 -16.85
CA LEU A 30 8.88 -0.99 -16.70
C LEU A 30 7.82 -0.03 -16.20
N ILE A 31 8.03 0.51 -15.01
CA ILE A 31 7.31 1.68 -14.51
C ILE A 31 8.24 2.87 -14.76
N GLU A 32 7.92 3.66 -15.78
CA GLU A 32 8.64 4.90 -16.06
C GLU A 32 8.01 6.03 -15.25
N LEU A 33 8.74 6.49 -14.23
CA LEU A 33 8.35 7.67 -13.46
C LEU A 33 8.72 8.91 -14.29
N THR A 34 7.74 9.48 -14.99
CA THR A 34 7.93 10.76 -15.67
C THR A 34 8.13 11.86 -14.63
N GLU A 35 9.05 12.81 -14.89
CA GLU A 35 9.33 13.92 -13.97
C GLU A 35 8.04 14.62 -13.53
N THR A 36 7.93 14.87 -12.23
CA THR A 36 6.80 15.58 -11.63
C THR A 36 6.73 17.00 -12.16
N LYS A 37 5.64 17.34 -12.87
CA LYS A 37 5.32 18.72 -13.24
C LYS A 37 4.87 19.51 -11.99
N GLY A 38 5.78 20.25 -11.36
CA GLY A 38 5.47 21.38 -10.48
C GLY A 38 6.10 21.34 -9.09
N ASP A 39 6.06 22.50 -8.41
CA ASP A 39 6.64 22.78 -7.07
C ASP A 39 5.97 22.06 -5.89
N GLN A 40 5.08 21.10 -6.15
CA GLN A 40 4.34 20.37 -5.12
C GLN A 40 5.03 19.05 -4.79
N ILE A 41 6.21 19.16 -4.17
CA ILE A 41 6.90 18.03 -3.57
C ILE A 41 6.26 17.75 -2.21
N TYR A 42 5.69 16.56 -2.05
CA TYR A 42 5.15 16.04 -0.80
C TYR A 42 6.06 14.94 -0.28
N ASP A 43 6.36 14.97 1.01
CA ASP A 43 6.94 13.83 1.71
C ASP A 43 5.76 13.00 2.26
N ILE A 44 5.63 11.75 1.84
CA ILE A 44 4.53 10.87 2.28
C ILE A 44 5.11 9.70 3.06
N TYR A 45 4.63 9.52 4.28
CA TYR A 45 4.97 8.40 5.16
C TYR A 45 3.73 7.54 5.34
N MET A 46 3.85 6.25 5.11
CA MET A 46 2.72 5.32 5.12
C MET A 46 3.09 4.09 5.92
N ASP A 47 2.11 3.50 6.59
CA ASP A 47 2.27 2.24 7.30
C ASP A 47 0.96 1.45 7.28
N GLY A 48 1.06 0.14 7.08
CA GLY A 48 -0.03 -0.80 7.13
C GLY A 48 0.20 -1.78 8.27
N SER A 49 -0.78 -1.96 9.17
CA SER A 49 -0.58 -2.77 10.36
C SER A 49 -1.78 -3.66 10.68
N ARG A 50 -1.54 -4.62 11.57
CA ARG A 50 -2.55 -5.49 12.16
C ARG A 50 -2.44 -5.45 13.67
N ILE A 51 -3.54 -5.14 14.34
CA ILE A 51 -3.68 -5.24 15.79
C ILE A 51 -4.75 -6.28 16.08
N ILE A 52 -4.33 -7.43 16.61
CA ILE A 52 -5.21 -8.56 16.94
C ILE A 52 -5.95 -9.05 15.67
N SER A 53 -7.26 -8.86 15.59
CA SER A 53 -8.11 -9.25 14.45
C SER A 53 -8.22 -8.16 13.39
N ASP A 54 -7.86 -6.93 13.74
CA ASP A 54 -8.21 -5.76 12.97
C ASP A 54 -6.99 -5.29 12.19
N THR A 55 -7.25 -4.86 10.97
CA THR A 55 -6.22 -4.35 10.07
C THR A 55 -6.55 -2.93 9.67
N GLY A 56 -5.52 -2.10 9.56
CA GLY A 56 -5.68 -0.72 9.16
C GLY A 56 -4.41 -0.17 8.56
N PHE A 57 -4.53 1.00 7.94
CA PHE A 57 -3.40 1.74 7.44
C PHE A 57 -3.44 3.19 7.90
N THR A 58 -2.27 3.81 7.91
CA THR A 58 -2.10 5.24 8.16
C THR A 58 -1.27 5.87 7.06
N VAL A 59 -1.65 7.07 6.66
CA VAL A 59 -0.89 7.90 5.73
C VAL A 59 -0.69 9.27 6.35
N CYS A 60 0.56 9.73 6.36
CA CYS A 60 0.99 11.05 6.79
C CYS A 60 1.58 11.79 5.57
N ILE A 61 0.90 12.86 5.17
CA ILE A 61 1.32 13.72 4.04
C ILE A 61 1.92 15.01 4.60
N LEU A 62 3.14 15.34 4.20
CA LEU A 62 3.86 16.54 4.60
C LEU A 62 4.18 17.41 3.37
N LYS A 63 3.75 18.67 3.42
CA LYS A 63 4.08 19.67 2.40
C LYS A 63 5.12 20.65 2.94
N LYS A 64 6.26 20.80 2.24
CA LYS A 64 7.35 21.74 2.60
C LYS A 64 7.83 21.60 4.05
N LYS A 65 7.94 20.36 4.53
CA LYS A 65 8.54 19.94 5.80
C LYS A 65 7.98 20.51 7.13
N ILE A 66 7.04 21.45 7.16
CA ILE A 66 6.72 22.12 8.45
C ILE A 66 5.22 22.41 8.75
N HIS A 67 4.27 22.52 7.80
CA HIS A 67 3.00 23.20 8.16
C HIS A 67 1.65 22.58 7.80
N GLN A 68 1.59 21.45 7.08
CA GLN A 68 0.32 20.76 6.84
C GLN A 68 0.55 19.25 6.93
N GLN A 69 0.29 18.70 8.11
CA GLN A 69 0.26 17.25 8.35
C GLN A 69 -1.20 16.79 8.25
N LYS A 70 -1.48 15.88 7.32
CA LYS A 70 -2.77 15.18 7.23
C LYS A 70 -2.52 13.72 7.57
N ASN A 71 -3.00 13.30 8.75
CA ASN A 71 -2.99 11.89 9.17
C ASN A 71 -4.36 11.30 8.87
N ILE A 72 -4.39 10.22 8.11
CA ILE A 72 -5.65 9.53 7.76
C ILE A 72 -5.50 8.08 8.17
N TYR A 73 -6.46 7.62 8.96
CA TYR A 73 -6.58 6.25 9.43
C TYR A 73 -7.78 5.61 8.76
N SER A 74 -7.62 4.39 8.25
CA SER A 74 -8.73 3.58 7.72
C SER A 74 -8.61 2.16 8.23
N ASP A 75 -9.71 1.65 8.80
CA ASP A 75 -9.88 0.24 9.12
C ASP A 75 -10.25 -0.52 7.83
N LEU A 76 -9.50 -1.58 7.53
CA LEU A 76 -9.93 -2.62 6.60
C LEU A 76 -10.37 -3.83 7.42
N ALA A 77 -11.65 -4.18 7.36
CA ALA A 77 -12.11 -5.43 7.90
C ALA A 77 -11.59 -6.59 7.04
N VAL A 78 -10.83 -7.52 7.63
CA VAL A 78 -10.35 -8.76 7.01
C VAL A 78 -9.36 -8.54 5.86
N ALA A 79 -8.33 -7.73 6.08
CA ALA A 79 -7.17 -7.63 5.18
C ALA A 79 -5.92 -8.28 5.80
N THR A 80 -4.94 -8.58 4.95
CA THR A 80 -3.57 -8.93 5.37
C THR A 80 -2.77 -7.65 5.61
N VAL A 81 -1.66 -7.73 6.36
CA VAL A 81 -0.75 -6.58 6.54
C VAL A 81 -0.23 -6.07 5.18
N PHE A 82 0.05 -6.98 4.25
CA PHE A 82 0.49 -6.60 2.91
C PHE A 82 -0.60 -5.84 2.13
N GLN A 83 -1.87 -6.26 2.27
CA GLN A 83 -3.00 -5.56 1.65
C GLN A 83 -3.21 -4.17 2.26
N THR A 84 -2.99 -3.98 3.57
CA THR A 84 -3.09 -2.65 4.17
C THR A 84 -1.95 -1.73 3.77
N GLU A 85 -0.72 -2.24 3.62
CA GLU A 85 0.40 -1.48 3.05
C GLU A 85 0.09 -1.03 1.61
N LEU A 86 -0.44 -1.93 0.77
CA LEU A 86 -0.81 -1.59 -0.61
C LEU A 86 -1.97 -0.59 -0.67
N ALA A 87 -2.97 -0.75 0.21
CA ALA A 87 -4.08 0.20 0.33
C ALA A 87 -3.58 1.60 0.76
N ALA A 88 -2.54 1.70 1.59
CA ALA A 88 -1.94 2.97 1.96
C ALA A 88 -1.32 3.69 0.75
N ILE A 89 -0.63 2.94 -0.13
CA ILE A 89 -0.04 3.45 -1.37
C ILE A 89 -1.12 3.94 -2.33
N ASP A 90 -2.13 3.10 -2.59
CA ASP A 90 -3.25 3.45 -3.47
C ASP A 90 -3.98 4.69 -2.97
N PHE A 91 -4.27 4.73 -1.66
CA PHE A 91 -4.89 5.88 -1.01
C PHE A 91 -4.07 7.16 -1.16
N ALA A 92 -2.75 7.10 -0.95
CA ALA A 92 -1.89 8.27 -1.08
C ALA A 92 -1.75 8.75 -2.53
N ALA A 93 -1.73 7.84 -3.49
CA ALA A 93 -1.64 8.15 -4.91
C ALA A 93 -2.96 8.69 -5.50
N ALA A 94 -4.11 8.18 -5.01
CA ALA A 94 -5.43 8.56 -5.49
C ALA A 94 -6.06 9.74 -4.74
N GLY A 95 -5.63 9.99 -3.49
CA GLY A 95 -6.21 11.00 -2.58
C GLY A 95 -5.47 12.34 -2.49
N LEU A 96 -4.36 12.49 -3.22
CA LEU A 96 -3.63 13.76 -3.45
C LEU A 96 -4.18 14.48 -4.69
#